data_AF-A0A925ZT04-F1
#
_entry.id   AF-A0A925ZT04-F1
#
_cell.length_a   1.000
_cell.length_b   1.000
_cell.length_c   1.000
_cell.angle_alpha   90.00
_cell.angle_beta   90.00
_cell.angle_gamma   90.00
#
_symmetry.space_group_name_H-M   'P 1'
#
loop_
_entity.id
_entity.type
_entity.pdbx_description
1 polymer ?
#
loop_
_entity_poly.entity_id
_entity_poly.type
_entity_poly.pdbx_seq_one_letter_code
_entity_poly.pdbx_strand_id
1 'polypeptide(L)' 'APWVLAAGALKLGADVLFLTPVLRFFGRLRWLVWVPVLQVAYGPYALLVGLAGLRGGYEWKGRAVKGR' A
#
# COMPACT_ATOMS: atom_id res chain seq x y z
N ALA A 1 -0.16 -19.54 -14.36
CA ALA A 1 -1.45 -20.26 -14.37
C ALA A 1 -2.59 -19.25 -14.53
N PRO A 2 -3.61 -19.52 -15.35
CA PRO A 2 -4.66 -18.54 -15.71
C PRO A 2 -5.41 -17.95 -14.51
N TRP A 3 -5.53 -18.70 -13.42
CA TRP A 3 -6.18 -18.26 -12.18
C TRP A 3 -5.44 -17.12 -11.47
N VAL A 4 -4.12 -17.01 -11.62
CA VAL A 4 -3.32 -15.92 -11.00
C VAL A 4 -3.68 -14.58 -11.64
N LEU A 5 -3.86 -14.56 -12.96
CA LEU A 5 -4.25 -13.36 -13.69
C LEU A 5 -5.68 -12.97 -13.35
N ALA A 6 -6.59 -13.95 -13.25
CA ALA A 6 -7.97 -13.72 -12.84
C ALA A 6 -8.06 -13.15 -11.42
N ALA A 7 -7.34 -13.73 -10.46
CA ALA A 7 -7.28 -13.24 -9.08
C ALA A 7 -6.64 -11.84 -9.00
N GLY A 8 -5.58 -11.60 -9.79
CA GLY A 8 -4.94 -10.28 -9.89
C GLY A 8 -5.87 -9.20 -10.44
N ALA A 9 -6.61 -9.51 -11.51
CA ALA A 9 -7.58 -8.60 -12.11
C ALA A 9 -8.74 -8.29 -11.16
N LEU A 10 -9.25 -9.30 -10.45
CA LEU A 10 -10.31 -9.12 -9.46
C LEU A 10 -9.84 -8.22 -8.30
N LYS A 11 -8.64 -8.47 -7.78
CA LYS A 11 -8.05 -7.64 -6.73
C LYS A 11 -7.85 -6.19 -7.17
N LEU A 12 -7.20 -5.98 -8.32
CA LEU A 12 -7.01 -4.64 -8.89
C LEU A 12 -8.33 -3.92 -9.14
N GLY A 13 -9.35 -4.64 -9.65
CA GLY A 13 -10.69 -4.09 -9.85
C GLY A 13 -11.33 -3.64 -8.54
N ALA A 14 -11.26 -4.47 -7.49
CA ALA A 14 -11.76 -4.11 -6.17
C ALA A 14 -11.04 -2.88 -5.58
N ASP A 15 -9.72 -2.80 -5.72
CA ASP A 15 -8.92 -1.65 -5.26
C ASP A 15 -9.30 -0.36 -5.99
N VAL A 16 -9.49 -0.42 -7.32
CA VAL A 16 -9.93 0.74 -8.12
C VAL A 16 -11.33 1.19 -7.72
N LEU A 17 -12.28 0.26 -7.57
CA LEU A 17 -13.65 0.58 -7.13
C LEU A 17 -13.67 1.26 -5.77
N PHE A 18 -12.85 0.78 -4.83
CA PHE A 18 -12.73 1.35 -3.49
C PHE A 18 -12.06 2.73 -3.46
N LEU A 19 -10.98 2.92 -4.22
CA LEU A 19 -10.22 4.19 -4.26
C LEU A 19 -10.90 5.28 -5.08
N THR A 20 -11.77 4.93 -6.03
CA THR A 20 -12.47 5.89 -6.90
C THR A 20 -13.25 6.96 -6.12
N PRO A 21 -14.15 6.65 -5.17
CA PRO A 21 -14.87 7.67 -4.41
C PRO A 21 -13.93 8.56 -3.57
N VAL A 22 -12.88 7.97 -2.98
CA VAL A 22 -11.88 8.70 -2.18
C VAL A 22 -11.13 9.71 -3.05
N LEU A 23 -10.58 9.25 -4.17
CA LEU A 23 -9.82 10.10 -5.09
C LEU A 23 -10.72 11.11 -5.80
N ARG A 24 -11.99 10.79 -6.05
CA ARG A 24 -12.99 11.73 -6.57
C ARG A 24 -13.26 12.85 -5.57
N PHE A 25 -13.41 12.52 -4.29
CA PHE A 25 -13.57 13.51 -3.21
C PHE A 25 -12.36 14.46 -3.15
N PHE A 26 -11.13 13.94 -3.31
CA PHE A 26 -9.92 14.76 -3.34
C PHE A 26 -9.64 15.44 -4.70
N GLY A 27 -10.44 15.22 -5.74
CA GLY A 27 -10.18 15.74 -7.10
C GLY A 27 -8.91 15.17 -7.76
N ARG A 28 -8.49 13.97 -7.34
CA ARG A 28 -7.21 13.32 -7.71
C ARG A 28 -7.39 12.00 -8.47
N LEU A 29 -8.46 11.84 -9.26
CA LEU A 29 -8.73 10.61 -10.02
C LEU A 29 -7.56 10.11 -10.90
N ARG A 30 -6.71 11.03 -11.42
CA ARG A 30 -5.50 10.68 -12.19
C ARG A 30 -4.54 9.73 -11.47
N TRP A 31 -4.62 9.66 -10.14
CA TRP A 31 -3.76 8.80 -9.33
C TRP A 31 -4.18 7.32 -9.38
N LEU A 32 -5.36 6.99 -9.90
CA LEU A 32 -5.77 5.61 -10.12
C LEU A 32 -4.82 4.83 -11.06
N VAL A 33 -4.13 5.54 -11.98
CA VAL A 33 -3.11 4.94 -12.87
C VAL A 33 -1.93 4.35 -12.10
N TRP A 34 -1.67 4.83 -10.88
CA TRP A 34 -0.58 4.36 -10.04
C TRP A 34 -0.94 3.12 -9.20
N VAL A 35 -2.21 2.71 -9.15
CA VAL A 35 -2.66 1.51 -8.42
C VAL A 35 -1.85 0.24 -8.78
N PRO A 36 -1.61 -0.12 -10.05
CA PRO A 36 -0.80 -1.29 -10.38
C PRO A 36 0.66 -1.17 -9.91
N VAL A 37 1.25 0.02 -9.98
CA VAL A 37 2.60 0.26 -9.46
C VAL A 37 2.62 0.07 -7.94
N LEU A 38 1.57 0.54 -7.26
CA LEU A 38 1.43 0.42 -5.81
C LEU A 38 1.35 -1.04 -5.35
N GLN A 39 0.68 -1.92 -6.10
CA GLN A 39 0.63 -3.35 -5.77
C GLN A 39 2.01 -4.00 -5.71
N VAL A 40 2.89 -3.61 -6.64
CA VAL A 40 4.26 -4.14 -6.70
C VAL A 40 5.12 -3.49 -5.62
N ALA A 41 5.02 -2.17 -5.46
CA ALA A 41 5.81 -1.42 -4.49
C ALA A 41 5.45 -1.71 -3.03
N TYR A 42 4.20 -2.10 -2.75
CA TYR A 42 3.71 -2.32 -1.39
C TYR A 42 4.42 -3.47 -0.67
N GLY A 43 4.76 -4.56 -1.39
CA GLY A 43 5.47 -5.69 -0.79
C GLY A 43 6.83 -5.31 -0.20
N PRO A 44 7.76 -4.75 -1.02
CA PRO A 44 9.03 -4.23 -0.55
C PRO A 44 8.87 -3.17 0.54
N TYR A 45 7.93 -2.23 0.37
CA TYR A 45 7.66 -1.19 1.36
C TYR A 45 7.26 -1.78 2.72
N ALA A 46 6.28 -2.68 2.75
CA ALA A 46 5.81 -3.33 3.97
C ALA A 46 6.91 -4.13 4.67
N LEU A 47 7.77 -4.80 3.90
CA LEU A 47 8.92 -5.52 4.43
C LEU A 47 9.94 -4.56 5.06
N LEU A 48 10.30 -3.47 4.38
CA LEU A 48 11.24 -2.47 4.91
C LEU A 48 10.71 -1.83 6.19
N VAL A 49 9.42 -1.47 6.21
CA VAL A 49 8.76 -0.91 7.41
C VAL A 49 8.73 -1.94 8.54
N GLY A 50 8.42 -3.20 8.24
CA GLY A 50 8.45 -4.29 9.22
C GLY A 50 9.84 -4.47 9.82
N LEU A 51 10.89 -4.54 8.98
CA LEU A 51 12.28 -4.65 9.44
C LEU A 51 12.74 -3.43 10.24
N ALA A 52 12.33 -2.22 9.84
CA ALA A 52 12.61 -1.00 10.60
C ALA A 52 11.90 -1.02 11.97
N GLY A 53 10.67 -1.50 12.04
CA GLY A 53 9.91 -1.66 13.28
C GLY A 53 10.51 -2.71 14.23
N LEU A 54 11.09 -3.78 13.69
CA LEU A 54 11.76 -4.83 14.47
C LEU A 54 13.13 -4.39 15.02
N ARG A 55 13.73 -3.31 14.51
CA ARG A 55 15.02 -2.78 15.00
C ARG A 55 14.93 -2.03 16.34
N GLY A 56 13.78 -2.09 17.03
CA GLY A 56 13.70 -1.87 18.47
C GLY A 56 13.75 -0.42 18.94
N GLY A 57 13.75 0.56 18.05
CA GLY A 57 13.79 1.97 18.42
C GLY A 57 13.55 2.88 17.23
N TYR A 58 12.35 3.43 17.11
CA TYR A 58 12.06 4.47 16.12
C TYR A 58 11.58 5.74 16.81
N GLU A 59 12.02 6.90 16.33
CA GLU A 59 11.49 8.18 16.77
C GLU A 59 10.14 8.46 16.11
N TRP A 60 9.06 8.19 16.83
CA TRP A 60 7.73 8.53 16.37
C TRP A 60 7.32 9.91 16.88
N LYS A 61 7.28 10.91 15.97
CA LYS A 61 6.89 12.29 16.30
C LYS A 61 7.75 12.89 17.45
N GLY A 62 9.07 12.68 17.40
CA GLY A 62 10.00 13.19 18.42
C GLY A 62 9.99 12.42 19.75
N ARG A 63 9.50 11.17 19.75
CA ARG A 63 9.55 10.28 20.92
C ARG A 63 10.19 8.97 20.54
N ALA A 64 11.21 8.56 21.29
CA ALA A 64 11.82 7.25 21.14
C ALA A 64 10.83 6.16 21.59
N VAL A 65 10.29 5.42 20.63
CA VAL A 65 9.47 4.23 20.89
C VAL A 65 10.41 3.03 20.90
N LYS A 66 10.73 2.54 22.10
CA LYS A 66 11.60 1.37 22.28
C LYS A 66 10.76 0.10 22.11
N GLY A 67 11.14 -0.76 21.16
CA GLY A 67 10.61 -2.11 21.06
C GLY A 67 11.12 -2.94 22.24
N ARG A 68 10.28 -3.84 22.75
CA ARG A 68 10.64 -4.75 23.83
C ARG A 68 11.69 -5.76 23.37
#